data_AF-X7ZHI9-F1
#
_entry.id   AF-X7ZHI9-F1
#
_cell.length_a   1.000
_cell.length_b   1.000
_cell.length_c   1.000
_cell.angle_alpha   90.00
_cell.angle_beta   90.00
_cell.angle_gamma   90.00
#
_symmetry.space_group_name_H-M   'P 1'
#
loop_
_entity.id
_entity.type
_entity.pdbx_description
1 polymer ?
#
loop_
_entity_poly.entity_id
_entity_poly.type
_entity_poly.pdbx_seq_one_letter_code
_entity_poly.pdbx_strand_id
1 'polypeptide(L)' 'MLAQHATEILSRARLLELVWGNSHFAADTRVVDAFIDSVRSKLDLVCGPRLLHTVPSAGFVLRVQQ' A
#
# COMPACT_ATOMS: atom_id res chain seq x y z
N MET A 1 -3.38 -5.28 -9.01
CA MET A 1 -4.03 -4.03 -8.58
C MET A 1 -3.03 -2.95 -8.17
N LEU A 2 -2.15 -3.13 -7.17
CA LEU A 2 -1.12 -2.10 -6.85
C LEU A 2 -0.15 -1.79 -8.00
N ALA A 3 0.28 -2.79 -8.76
CA ALA A 3 1.14 -2.59 -9.93
C ALA A 3 0.46 -1.81 -11.08
N GLN A 4 -0.88 -1.75 -11.11
CA GLN A 4 -1.64 -1.00 -12.12
C GLN A 4 -1.80 0.48 -11.77
N HIS A 5 -1.58 0.85 -10.50
CA HIS A 5 -1.60 2.23 -9.99
C HIS A 5 -0.20 2.67 -9.53
N ALA A 6 0.85 2.11 -10.13
CA ALA A 6 2.22 2.56 -9.86
C ALA A 6 2.30 4.06 -10.16
N THR A 7 2.73 4.86 -9.19
CA THR A 7 2.73 6.34 -9.09
C THR A 7 1.50 7.03 -8.47
N GLU A 8 0.38 6.34 -8.26
CA GLU A 8 -0.83 6.94 -7.66
C GLU A 8 -0.82 6.85 -6.13
N ILE A 9 -1.22 7.93 -5.45
CA ILE A 9 -1.33 7.92 -3.99
C ILE A 9 -2.62 7.20 -3.59
N LEU A 10 -2.49 6.03 -2.97
CA LEU A 10 -3.61 5.27 -2.45
C LEU A 10 -3.80 5.54 -0.96
N SER A 11 -4.97 6.07 -0.61
CA SER A 11 -5.37 6.26 0.79
C SER A 11 -5.62 4.92 1.49
N ARG A 12 -5.59 4.92 2.83
CA ARG A 12 -5.88 3.72 3.64
C ARG A 12 -7.25 3.12 3.31
N ALA A 13 -8.26 3.98 3.18
CA ALA A 13 -9.62 3.57 2.80
C ALA A 13 -9.65 2.95 1.40
N ARG A 14 -8.95 3.55 0.43
CA ARG A 14 -8.93 3.03 -0.94
C ARG A 14 -8.19 1.70 -1.04
N LEU A 15 -7.09 1.52 -0.30
CA LEU A 15 -6.42 0.23 -0.20
C LEU A 15 -7.30 -0.85 0.42
N LEU A 16 -8.06 -0.49 1.46
CA LEU A 16 -9.02 -1.39 2.08
C LEU A 16 -10.06 -1.85 1.06
N GLU A 17 -10.67 -0.92 0.33
CA GLU A 17 -11.65 -1.23 -0.72
C GLU A 17 -11.05 -2.08 -1.86
N LEU A 18 -9.84 -1.78 -2.31
CA LEU A 18 -9.23 -2.48 -3.45
C LEU A 18 -8.80 -3.92 -3.10
N VAL A 19 -8.41 -4.18 -1.86
CA VAL A 19 -7.89 -5.50 -1.43
C VAL A 19 -8.96 -6.34 -0.73
N TRP A 20 -9.84 -5.72 0.06
CA TRP A 20 -10.89 -6.41 0.84
C TRP A 20 -12.33 -6.09 0.38
N GLY A 21 -12.54 -5.15 -0.54
CA GLY A 21 -13.86 -4.77 -1.06
C GLY A 21 -14.64 -3.80 -0.17
N ASN A 22 -15.86 -3.43 -0.62
CA ASN A 22 -16.82 -2.59 0.13
C ASN A 22 -17.51 -3.33 1.30
N SER A 23 -16.87 -4.39 1.80
CA SER A 23 -17.40 -5.11 2.94
C SER A 23 -17.20 -4.23 4.17
N HIS A 24 -18.26 -4.05 4.96
CA HIS A 24 -18.41 -3.08 6.07
C HIS A 24 -17.51 -3.36 7.28
N PHE A 25 -16.30 -3.87 7.02
CA PHE A 25 -15.20 -3.85 7.94
C PHE A 25 -14.77 -2.41 8.08
N ALA A 26 -15.24 -1.77 9.16
CA ALA A 26 -14.47 -0.75 9.85
C ALA A 26 -13.17 -1.41 10.41
N ALA A 27 -12.45 -2.13 9.55
CA ALA A 27 -11.24 -2.86 9.87
C ALA A 27 -10.25 -1.80 10.27
N ASP A 28 -9.89 -1.86 11.55
CA ASP A 28 -8.66 -1.36 12.11
C ASP A 28 -7.66 -1.06 11.00
N THR A 29 -7.36 0.22 10.80
CA THR A 29 -6.35 0.67 9.84
C THR A 29 -4.99 -0.03 10.05
N ARG A 30 -4.81 -0.70 11.20
CA ARG A 30 -3.75 -1.65 11.51
C ARG A 30 -3.61 -2.81 10.52
N VAL A 31 -4.71 -3.32 9.95
CA VAL A 31 -4.66 -4.38 8.93
C VAL A 31 -4.02 -3.86 7.65
N VAL A 32 -4.33 -2.61 7.28
CA VAL A 32 -3.67 -1.93 6.14
C VAL A 32 -2.18 -1.79 6.41
N ASP A 33 -1.79 -1.35 7.60
CA ASP A 33 -0.38 -1.23 7.98
C ASP A 33 0.36 -2.58 7.92
N ALA A 34 -0.23 -3.66 8.44
CA ALA A 34 0.36 -5.01 8.39
C ALA A 34 0.50 -5.54 6.95
N PHE A 35 -0.49 -5.28 6.09
CA PHE A 35 -0.43 -5.65 4.69
C PHE A 35 0.66 -4.87 3.94
N ILE A 36 0.73 -3.56 4.17
CA ILE A 36 1.77 -2.69 3.60
C ILE A 36 3.16 -3.17 4.05
N ASP A 37 3.33 -3.56 5.32
CA ASP A 37 4.61 -4.09 5.83
C ASP A 37 4.97 -5.44 5.19
N SER A 38 4.00 -6.34 5.03
CA SER A 38 4.22 -7.62 4.33
C SER A 38 4.59 -7.42 2.86
N VAL A 39 3.91 -6.51 2.16
CA VAL A 39 4.23 -6.14 0.77
C VAL A 39 5.61 -5.52 0.69
N ARG A 40 5.95 -4.60 1.61
CA ARG A 40 7.26 -3.96 1.65
C ARG A 40 8.38 -4.99 1.85
N SER A 41 8.24 -5.89 2.81
CA SER A 41 9.22 -6.95 3.07
C SER A 41 9.41 -7.87 1.86
N LYS A 42 8.31 -8.21 1.16
CA LYS A 42 8.40 -8.99 -0.08
C LYS A 42 9.07 -8.23 -1.22
N LEU A 43 8.79 -6.94 -1.36
CA LEU A 43 9.40 -6.10 -2.38
C LEU A 43 10.88 -5.87 -2.09
N ASP A 44 11.27 -5.66 -0.84
CA ASP A 44 12.66 -5.46 -0.42
C ASP A 44 13.54 -6.68 -0.75
N LEU A 45 13.00 -7.90 -0.55
CA LEU A 45 13.68 -9.15 -0.91
C LEU A 45 13.91 -9.34 -2.42
N VAL A 46 13.08 -8.73 -3.26
CA VAL A 46 13.05 -8.98 -4.72
C VAL A 46 13.57 -7.77 -5.51
N CYS A 47 13.41 -6.57 -4.97
CA CYS A 47 13.69 -5.29 -5.58
C CYS A 47 14.51 -4.48 -4.58
N GLY A 48 15.83 -4.46 -4.77
CA GLY A 48 16.74 -3.66 -3.93
C GLY A 48 16.32 -2.21 -3.69
N PRO A 49 15.76 -1.46 -4.66
CA PRO A 49 15.25 -0.11 -4.39
C PRO A 49 13.90 -0.16 -3.68
N ARG A 50 13.72 0.71 -2.67
CA ARG A 50 12.47 0.85 -1.93
C ARG A 50 11.36 1.34 -2.86
N LEU A 51 10.42 0.46 -3.21
CA LEU A 51 9.33 0.78 -4.13
C LEU A 51 8.08 1.36 -3.45
N LEU A 52 7.91 1.14 -2.14
CA LEU A 52 6.71 1.53 -1.40
C LEU A 52 7.03 2.67 -0.44
N HIS A 53 6.39 3.82 -0.66
CA HIS A 53 6.58 5.03 0.11
C HIS A 53 5.32 5.40 0.87
N THR A 54 5.49 5.79 2.14
CA THR A 54 4.42 6.39 2.95
C THR A 54 4.41 7.89 2.73
N VAL A 55 3.27 8.44 2.33
CA VAL A 55 3.03 9.87 2.21
C VAL A 55 2.20 10.33 3.42
N PRO A 56 2.76 11.14 4.34
CA PRO A 56 2.05 11.63 5.50
C PRO A 56 0.72 12.28 5.10
N SER A 57 -0.34 11.99 5.85
CA SER A 57 -1.71 12.52 5.64
C SER A 57 -2.39 12.14 4.32
N ALA A 58 -1.70 11.52 3.36
CA ALA A 58 -2.26 11.17 2.05
C ALA A 58 -2.40 9.65 1.83
N GLY A 59 -1.44 8.83 2.29
CA GLY A 59 -1.51 7.37 2.17
C GLY A 59 -0.21 6.73 1.74
N PHE A 60 -0.27 5.83 0.76
CA PHE A 60 0.87 5.05 0.28
C PHE A 60 1.00 5.16 -1.23
N VAL A 61 2.22 5.10 -1.74
CA VAL A 61 2.47 5.14 -3.18
C VAL A 61 3.58 4.19 -3.57
N LEU A 62 3.37 3.50 -4.69
CA LEU A 62 4.37 2.63 -5.29
C LEU A 62 5.16 3.43 -6.33
N ARG A 63 6.44 3.76 -6.08
CA ARG A 63 7.34 4.46 -7.02
C ARG A 63 8.74 3.90 -6.92
N VAL A 64 9.44 3.80 -8.04
CA VAL A 64 10.89 3.60 -8.04
C VAL A 64 11.51 4.97 -7.75
N GLN A 65 12.05 5.18 -6.54
CA GLN A 65 12.87 6.36 -6.30
C GLN A 65 14.21 6.14 -7.01
N GLN A 66 14.48 6.94 -8.03
CA GLN A 66 15.80 7.08 -8.65
C GLN A 66 16.75 7.81 -7.70
#